data_AF-A0A8J7N4E9-F1
#
_entry.id   AF-A0A8J7N4E9-F1
#
_cell.length_a   1.000
_cell.length_b   1.000
_cell.length_c   1.000
_cell.angle_alpha   90.00
_cell.angle_beta   90.00
_cell.angle_gamma   90.00
#
_symmetry.space_group_name_H-M   'P 1'
#
loop_
_entity.id
_entity.type
_entity.pdbx_description
1 polymer ?
#
loop_
_entity_poly.entity_id
_entity_poly.type
_entity_poly.pdbx_seq_one_letter_code
_entity_poly.pdbx_strand_id
1 'polypeptide(L)'
;MTEPHPAAVWVARHGLAPEHVDCATAVMLKILDGKCRMDEAEKPVMAALYEAAKDLPGARLGADSHAMIRAARGNDDPALLARVYEARVLAETRISRPVMKGFKAMLRAEGVLPPRSADEA
;
A
#
# COMPACT_ATOMS: atom_id res chain seq x y z
N MET A 1 -21.11 14.47 1.53
CA MET A 1 -19.66 14.76 1.46
C MET A 1 -19.00 13.85 2.49
N THR A 2 -18.19 12.89 2.07
CA THR A 2 -17.50 11.98 2.99
C THR A 2 -16.23 12.67 3.46
N GLU A 3 -16.02 12.72 4.77
CA GLU A 3 -14.81 13.31 5.36
C GLU A 3 -13.56 12.51 4.90
N PRO A 4 -12.45 13.18 4.54
CA PRO A 4 -11.26 12.48 4.07
C PRO A 4 -10.68 11.59 5.18
N HIS A 5 -10.25 10.38 4.80
CA HIS A 5 -9.62 9.46 5.75
C HIS A 5 -8.37 10.12 6.41
N PRO A 6 -8.14 9.98 7.72
CA PRO A 6 -7.02 10.63 8.41
C PRO A 6 -5.65 10.39 7.76
N ALA A 7 -5.44 9.17 7.24
CA ALA A 7 -4.22 8.82 6.52
C ALA A 7 -4.01 9.64 5.22
N ALA A 8 -5.08 9.99 4.51
CA ALA A 8 -5.00 10.85 3.32
C ALA A 8 -4.62 12.29 3.70
N VAL A 9 -5.19 12.79 4.80
CA VAL A 9 -4.83 14.11 5.35
C VAL A 9 -3.36 14.13 5.77
N TRP A 10 -2.87 13.04 6.37
CA TRP A 10 -1.47 12.93 6.77
C TRP A 10 -0.51 12.96 5.56
N VAL A 11 -0.82 12.22 4.48
CA VAL A 11 -0.03 12.25 3.23
C VAL A 11 0.03 13.65 2.63
N ALA A 12 -1.11 14.34 2.58
CA ALA A 12 -1.16 15.70 2.03
C ALA A 12 -0.30 16.70 2.83
N ARG A 13 -0.10 16.46 4.13
CA ARG A 13 0.68 17.35 5.01
C ARG A 13 2.18 17.04 5.02
N HIS A 14 2.57 15.77 4.94
CA HIS A 14 3.97 15.35 5.07
C HIS A 14 4.63 15.06 3.73
N GLY A 15 3.85 14.75 2.70
CA GLY A 15 4.34 14.14 1.47
C GLY A 15 4.85 12.73 1.71
N LEU A 16 5.17 12.03 0.62
CA LEU A 16 5.85 10.73 0.67
C LEU A 16 7.09 10.77 -0.23
N ALA A 17 8.19 10.22 0.28
CA ALA A 17 9.35 9.91 -0.56
C ALA A 17 8.97 8.83 -1.60
N PRO A 18 9.61 8.80 -2.78
CA PRO A 18 9.30 7.83 -3.83
C PRO A 18 9.33 6.36 -3.37
N GLU A 19 10.22 5.99 -2.45
CA GLU A 19 10.27 4.64 -1.87
C GLU A 19 9.06 4.31 -0.99
N HIS A 20 8.47 5.31 -0.33
CA HIS A 20 7.26 5.14 0.47
C HIS A 20 6.02 4.97 -0.42
N VAL A 21 5.99 5.66 -1.58
CA VAL A 21 4.97 5.45 -2.62
C VAL A 21 5.03 4.02 -3.15
N ASP A 22 6.24 3.50 -3.43
CA ASP A 22 6.43 2.09 -3.81
C ASP A 22 5.89 1.14 -2.72
N CYS A 23 6.17 1.42 -1.45
CA CYS A 23 5.69 0.57 -0.35
C CYS A 23 4.17 0.57 -0.23
N ALA A 24 3.52 1.75 -0.31
CA ALA A 24 2.07 1.86 -0.29
C ALA A 24 1.43 1.09 -1.47
N THR A 25 2.03 1.22 -2.66
CA THR A 25 1.60 0.51 -3.88
C THR A 25 1.72 -1.00 -3.74
N ALA A 26 2.85 -1.50 -3.21
CA ALA A 26 3.05 -2.92 -2.98
C ALA A 26 2.09 -3.49 -1.94
N VAL A 27 1.79 -2.75 -0.86
CA VAL A 27 0.78 -3.16 0.12
C VAL A 27 -0.62 -3.19 -0.50
N MET A 28 -0.97 -2.23 -1.35
CA MET A 28 -2.25 -2.24 -2.05
C MET A 28 -2.41 -3.48 -2.96
N LEU A 29 -1.36 -3.87 -3.68
CA LEU A 29 -1.36 -5.12 -4.46
C LEU A 29 -1.59 -6.35 -3.56
N LYS A 30 -0.98 -6.38 -2.37
CA LYS A 30 -1.19 -7.45 -1.36
C LYS A 30 -2.60 -7.50 -0.81
N ILE A 31 -3.25 -6.34 -0.69
CA ILE A 31 -4.65 -6.26 -0.24
C ILE A 31 -5.55 -6.88 -1.31
N LEU A 32 -5.32 -6.54 -2.58
CA LEU A 32 -6.13 -7.01 -3.71
C LEU A 32 -6.04 -8.52 -3.96
N ASP A 33 -4.88 -9.14 -3.77
CA ASP A 33 -4.72 -10.60 -3.94
C ASP A 33 -4.86 -11.42 -2.64
N GLY A 34 -5.28 -10.75 -1.55
CA GLY A 34 -5.48 -11.38 -0.26
C GLY A 34 -4.21 -11.88 0.45
N LYS A 35 -3.01 -11.46 0.03
CA LYS A 35 -1.74 -11.83 0.68
C LYS A 35 -1.27 -10.85 1.76
N CYS A 36 -2.03 -9.78 2.00
CA CYS A 36 -1.75 -8.83 3.09
C CYS A 36 -2.09 -9.45 4.45
N ARG A 37 -1.08 -9.58 5.32
CA ARG A 37 -1.22 -10.10 6.70
C ARG A 37 -1.41 -9.01 7.76
N MET A 38 -1.60 -7.76 7.34
CA MET A 38 -1.92 -6.67 8.26
C MET A 38 -3.32 -6.88 8.83
N ASP A 39 -3.57 -6.35 10.03
CA ASP A 39 -4.87 -6.47 10.69
C ASP A 39 -5.97 -5.84 9.81
N GLU A 40 -7.21 -6.35 9.90
CA GLU A 40 -8.34 -5.84 9.10
C GLU A 40 -8.58 -4.34 9.32
N ALA A 41 -8.25 -3.81 10.50
CA ALA A 41 -8.31 -2.38 10.80
C ALA A 41 -7.21 -1.57 10.10
N GLU A 42 -6.06 -2.17 9.78
CA GLU A 42 -4.94 -1.48 9.14
C GLU A 42 -5.07 -1.42 7.60
N LYS A 43 -5.73 -2.41 6.98
CA LYS A 43 -5.87 -2.46 5.51
C LYS A 43 -6.59 -1.22 4.93
N PRO A 44 -7.70 -0.71 5.51
CA PRO A 44 -8.33 0.52 5.05
C PRO A 44 -7.40 1.74 5.15
N VAL A 45 -6.58 1.82 6.21
CA VAL A 45 -5.58 2.89 6.38
C VAL A 45 -4.57 2.85 5.23
N MET A 46 -4.03 1.67 4.93
CA MET A 46 -3.08 1.47 3.83
C MET A 46 -3.71 1.75 2.46
N ALA A 47 -4.96 1.37 2.25
CA ALA A 47 -5.69 1.69 1.02
C ALA A 47 -5.89 3.21 0.85
N ALA A 48 -6.22 3.92 1.93
CA ALA A 48 -6.34 5.38 1.92
C ALA A 48 -5.00 6.09 1.68
N LEU A 49 -3.91 5.60 2.30
CA LEU A 49 -2.53 6.04 2.04
C LEU A 49 -2.18 5.91 0.56
N TYR A 50 -2.43 4.74 -0.02
CA TYR A 50 -2.21 4.51 -1.46
C TYR A 50 -3.04 5.47 -2.31
N GLU A 51 -4.33 5.65 -2.02
CA GLU A 51 -5.18 6.53 -2.82
C GLU A 51 -4.71 7.99 -2.81
N ALA A 52 -4.18 8.47 -1.68
CA ALA A 52 -3.61 9.81 -1.58
C ALA A 52 -2.24 9.95 -2.26
N ALA A 53 -1.51 8.84 -2.43
CA ALA A 53 -0.14 8.83 -2.94
C ALA A 53 0.00 8.35 -4.39
N LYS A 54 -1.04 7.75 -4.99
CA LYS A 54 -0.97 7.06 -6.30
C LYS A 54 -0.54 7.94 -7.49
N ASP A 55 -0.66 9.26 -7.35
CA ASP A 55 -0.28 10.23 -8.38
C ASP A 55 1.11 10.83 -8.12
N LEU A 56 1.77 10.45 -7.01
CA LEU A 56 3.16 10.79 -6.72
C LEU A 56 4.11 9.81 -7.43
N PRO A 57 5.33 10.24 -7.83
CA PRO A 57 6.30 9.35 -8.44
C PRO A 57 6.84 8.33 -7.43
N GLY A 58 6.79 7.04 -7.78
CA GLY A 58 7.51 5.96 -7.10
C GLY A 58 8.97 5.85 -7.55
N ALA A 59 9.81 5.19 -6.74
CA ALA A 59 11.21 4.97 -7.11
C ALA A 59 11.39 3.77 -8.05
N ARG A 60 10.55 2.74 -7.91
CA ARG A 60 10.69 1.44 -8.59
C ARG A 60 9.39 0.92 -9.18
N LEU A 61 8.25 1.37 -8.66
CA LEU A 61 6.93 1.08 -9.18
C LEU A 61 6.39 2.33 -9.87
N GLY A 62 5.57 2.12 -10.90
CA GLY A 62 5.09 3.20 -11.75
C GLY A 62 3.72 2.92 -12.33
N ALA A 63 3.42 3.57 -13.46
CA ALA A 63 2.10 3.58 -14.08
C ALA A 63 1.48 2.18 -14.25
N ASP A 64 2.26 1.16 -14.62
CA ASP A 64 1.78 -0.21 -14.81
C ASP A 64 1.19 -0.82 -13.52
N SER A 65 1.83 -0.58 -12.37
CA SER A 65 1.32 -1.05 -11.08
C SER A 65 0.02 -0.34 -10.71
N HIS A 66 -0.07 0.97 -10.95
CA HIS A 66 -1.29 1.75 -10.70
C HIS A 66 -2.43 1.36 -11.64
N ALA A 67 -2.12 1.06 -12.90
CA ALA A 67 -3.09 0.55 -13.87
C ALA A 67 -3.63 -0.82 -13.45
N MET A 68 -2.74 -1.72 -12.98
CA MET A 68 -3.15 -3.02 -12.45
C MET A 68 -4.08 -2.89 -11.24
N ILE A 69 -3.70 -2.06 -10.27
CA ILE A 69 -4.54 -1.79 -9.08
C ILE A 69 -5.90 -1.24 -9.50
N ARG A 70 -5.94 -0.30 -10.45
CA ARG A 70 -7.19 0.28 -10.94
C ARG A 70 -8.09 -0.76 -11.59
N ALA A 71 -7.53 -1.65 -12.41
CA ALA A 71 -8.29 -2.71 -13.08
C ALA A 71 -8.87 -3.73 -12.08
N ALA A 72 -8.09 -4.10 -11.07
CA ALA A 72 -8.45 -5.13 -10.08
C ALA A 72 -9.43 -4.66 -9.00
N ARG A 73 -9.63 -3.36 -8.83
CA ARG A 73 -10.56 -2.84 -7.81
C ARG A 73 -12.00 -3.31 -8.09
N GLY A 74 -12.55 -4.09 -7.17
CA GLY A 74 -13.93 -4.58 -7.23
C GLY A 74 -14.17 -5.62 -8.34
N ASN A 75 -13.10 -6.28 -8.82
CA ASN A 75 -13.17 -7.29 -9.85
C ASN A 75 -12.53 -8.59 -9.37
N ASP A 76 -13.35 -9.64 -9.30
CA ASP A 76 -12.95 -10.98 -8.81
C ASP A 76 -12.60 -11.95 -9.95
N ASP A 77 -12.39 -11.46 -11.18
CA ASP A 77 -11.95 -12.27 -12.31
C ASP A 77 -10.62 -13.00 -11.97
N PRO A 78 -10.59 -14.35 -11.99
CA PRO A 78 -9.39 -15.13 -11.71
C PRO A 78 -8.19 -14.77 -12.61
N ALA A 79 -8.43 -14.43 -13.88
CA ALA A 79 -7.37 -14.04 -14.80
C ALA A 79 -6.73 -12.71 -14.38
N LEU A 80 -7.54 -11.79 -13.85
CA LEU A 80 -7.07 -10.52 -13.33
C LEU A 80 -6.32 -10.71 -12.01
N LEU A 81 -6.82 -11.55 -11.11
CA LEU A 81 -6.13 -11.88 -9.85
C LEU A 81 -4.75 -12.53 -10.10
N ALA A 82 -4.62 -13.36 -11.14
CA ALA A 82 -3.31 -13.90 -11.54
C ALA A 82 -2.32 -12.78 -11.94
N ARG A 83 -2.79 -11.76 -12.67
CA ARG A 83 -1.97 -10.60 -13.05
C ARG A 83 -1.62 -9.71 -11.85
N VAL A 84 -2.53 -9.55 -10.88
CA VAL A 84 -2.23 -8.86 -9.62
C VAL A 84 -1.17 -9.61 -8.83
N TYR A 85 -1.25 -10.94 -8.77
CA TYR A 85 -0.22 -11.78 -8.16
C TYR A 85 1.16 -11.54 -8.80
N GLU A 86 1.25 -11.54 -10.12
CA GLU A 86 2.52 -11.28 -10.84
C GLU A 86 3.06 -9.88 -10.51
N ALA A 87 2.19 -8.86 -10.55
CA ALA A 87 2.56 -7.50 -10.19
C ALA A 87 3.06 -7.38 -8.74
N ARG A 88 2.42 -8.07 -7.80
CA ARG A 88 2.84 -8.13 -6.39
C ARG A 88 4.21 -8.80 -6.25
N VAL A 89 4.41 -9.95 -6.88
CA VAL A 89 5.71 -10.67 -6.82
C VAL A 89 6.81 -9.78 -7.35
N LEU A 90 6.60 -9.11 -8.49
CA LEU A 90 7.56 -8.16 -9.05
C LEU A 90 7.85 -7.02 -8.06
N ALA A 91 6.83 -6.44 -7.42
CA ALA A 91 7.03 -5.42 -6.39
C ALA A 91 7.86 -5.92 -5.20
N GLU A 92 7.62 -7.15 -4.73
CA GLU A 92 8.39 -7.77 -3.65
C GLU A 92 9.85 -8.05 -4.02
N THR A 93 10.16 -8.29 -5.31
CA THR A 93 11.57 -8.37 -5.76
C THR A 93 12.27 -7.02 -5.78
N ARG A 94 11.53 -5.93 -5.99
CA ARG A 94 12.08 -4.56 -6.11
C ARG A 94 12.20 -3.87 -4.75
N ILE A 95 11.34 -4.21 -3.80
CA ILE A 95 11.27 -3.56 -2.49
C ILE A 95 11.78 -4.52 -1.42
N SER A 96 12.94 -4.19 -0.85
CA SER A 96 13.54 -5.02 0.19
C SER A 96 12.71 -5.02 1.47
N ARG A 97 12.77 -6.14 2.22
CA ARG A 97 12.09 -6.27 3.52
C ARG A 97 12.47 -5.16 4.52
N PRO A 98 13.75 -4.72 4.62
CA PRO A 98 14.11 -3.59 5.47
C PRO A 98 13.39 -2.28 5.11
N VAL A 99 13.24 -1.95 3.82
CA VAL A 99 12.54 -0.74 3.36
C VAL A 99 11.07 -0.79 3.78
N MET A 100 10.40 -1.91 3.51
CA MET A 100 9.00 -2.10 3.92
C MET A 100 8.83 -2.02 5.45
N LYS A 101 9.74 -2.63 6.21
CA LYS A 101 9.72 -2.58 7.69
C LYS A 101 9.90 -1.16 8.20
N GLY A 102 10.86 -0.42 7.65
CA GLY A 102 11.11 0.98 8.01
C GLY A 102 9.91 1.86 7.71
N PHE A 103 9.28 1.70 6.53
CA PHE A 103 8.06 2.41 6.17
C PHE A 103 6.92 2.16 7.16
N LYS A 104 6.61 0.88 7.48
CA LYS A 104 5.58 0.56 8.49
C LYS A 104 5.92 1.13 9.88
N ALA A 105 7.20 1.10 10.27
CA ALA A 105 7.63 1.65 11.55
C ALA A 105 7.44 3.18 11.62
N MET A 106 7.76 3.89 10.54
CA MET A 106 7.51 5.33 10.42
C MET A 106 6.02 5.64 10.55
N LEU A 107 5.15 4.94 9.81
CA LEU A 107 3.69 5.15 9.90
C LEU A 107 3.15 4.94 11.32
N ARG A 108 3.74 4.03 12.09
CA ARG A 108 3.36 3.80 13.50
C ARG A 108 3.88 4.88 14.44
N ALA A 109 5.11 5.35 14.24
CA ALA A 109 5.69 6.44 15.01
C ALA A 109 4.88 7.74 14.82
N GLU A 110 4.36 7.95 13.61
CA GLU A 110 3.52 9.10 13.24
C GLU A 110 2.03 8.92 13.60
N GLY A 111 1.66 7.79 14.21
CA GLY A 111 0.27 7.50 14.62
C GLY A 111 -0.70 7.24 13.46
N VAL A 112 -0.20 7.05 12.23
CA VAL A 112 -1.01 6.72 11.06
C VAL A 112 -1.48 5.27 11.12
N LEU A 113 -0.59 4.37 11.51
CA LEU A 113 -0.91 2.98 11.84
C LEU A 113 -0.95 2.79 13.36
N PRO A 114 -1.80 1.89 13.87
CA PRO A 114 -1.78 1.53 15.28
C PRO A 114 -0.44 0.91 15.69
N PRO A 115 -0.08 0.96 16.98
CA PRO A 115 1.08 0.24 17.49
C PRO A 115 0.97 -1.25 17.16
N ARG A 116 2.11 -1.89 16.93
CA ARG A 116 2.16 -3.29 16.49
C ARG A 116 1.39 -4.16 17.48
N SER A 117 0.38 -4.88 16.99
CA SER A 117 -0.30 -5.92 17.76
C SER A 117 0.71 -7.02 18.12
N ALA A 118 0.53 -7.68 19.27
CA ALA A 118 1.48 -8.66 19.80
C ALA A 118 1.74 -9.85 18.84
N ASP A 119 0.86 -10.07 17.86
CA ASP A 119 0.91 -11.17 16.88
C ASP A 119 1.78 -10.90 15.64
N GLU A 120 2.18 -9.66 15.38
CA GLU A 120 3.05 -9.33 14.24
C GLU A 120 4.55 -9.51 14.58
N ALA A 121 4.87 -10.27 15.64
CA ALA A 121 6.16 -10.27 16.34
C ALA A 121 7.37 -10.82 15.58
#